data_AF-A0A3C2AEJ1-F1
#
_entry.id   AF-A0A3C2AEJ1-F1
#
_cell.length_a   1.000
_cell.length_b   1.000
_cell.length_c   1.000
_cell.angle_alpha   90.00
_cell.angle_beta   90.00
_cell.angle_gamma   90.00
#
_symmetry.space_group_name_H-M   'P 1'
#
loop_
_entity.id
_entity.type
_entity.pdbx_description
1 polymer ?
#
loop_
_entity_poly.entity_id
_entity_poly.type
_entity_poly.pdbx_seq_one_letter_code
_entity_poly.pdbx_strand_id
1 'polypeptide(L)'
;GQFNRQNLLIFDEKNFEYNTFIFQRLDNGKKVKVVYDTSSLPQDPAMGELMGEVLSGTASKDEHEEFIKMWQGNVKRILLEDDKYPGLFKVEMIDR
;
A
#
# COMPACT_ATOMS: atom_id res chain seq x y z
N GLY A 1 -18.80 -11.58 -17.89
CA GLY A 1 -18.71 -12.63 -16.86
C GLY A 1 -18.86 -12.01 -15.49
N GLN A 2 -19.37 -12.77 -14.52
CA GLN A 2 -19.76 -12.32 -13.17
C GLN A 2 -18.65 -11.63 -12.34
N PHE A 3 -17.38 -11.83 -12.72
CA PHE A 3 -16.21 -11.25 -12.03
C PHE A 3 -15.33 -10.44 -12.99
N ASN A 4 -15.92 -9.74 -13.97
CA ASN A 4 -15.12 -8.92 -14.87
C ASN A 4 -14.44 -7.79 -14.10
N ARG A 5 -13.11 -7.74 -14.16
CA ARG A 5 -12.27 -6.71 -13.51
C ARG A 5 -11.66 -5.73 -14.51
N GLN A 6 -11.94 -5.89 -15.80
CA GLN A 6 -11.45 -4.99 -16.84
C GLN A 6 -12.08 -3.60 -16.67
N ASN A 7 -11.27 -2.55 -16.89
CA ASN A 7 -11.70 -1.15 -16.89
C ASN A 7 -12.31 -0.64 -15.57
N LEU A 8 -11.95 -1.24 -14.42
CA LEU A 8 -12.44 -0.79 -13.09
C LEU A 8 -11.43 0.07 -12.32
N LEU A 9 -10.17 0.12 -12.74
CA LEU A 9 -9.15 1.00 -12.16
C LEU A 9 -9.08 2.28 -13.00
N ILE A 10 -9.26 3.41 -12.33
CA ILE A 10 -9.21 4.74 -12.92
C ILE A 10 -8.25 5.57 -12.08
N PHE A 11 -7.35 6.30 -12.74
CA PHE A 11 -6.47 7.28 -12.10
C PHE A 11 -7.10 8.67 -12.25
N ASP A 12 -7.36 9.35 -11.13
CA ASP A 12 -7.89 10.71 -11.13
C ASP A 12 -6.74 11.72 -11.28
N GLU A 13 -6.63 12.31 -12.46
CA GLU A 13 -5.62 13.33 -12.78
C GLU A 13 -6.00 14.74 -12.29
N LYS A 14 -7.26 14.97 -11.92
CA LYS A 14 -7.77 16.31 -11.57
C LYS A 14 -7.77 16.55 -10.06
N ASN A 15 -8.15 15.54 -9.28
CA ASN A 15 -8.27 15.63 -7.82
C ASN A 15 -7.34 14.63 -7.14
N PHE A 16 -6.05 14.68 -7.48
CA PHE A 16 -5.07 13.76 -6.92
C PHE A 16 -4.88 14.00 -5.41
N GLU A 17 -5.09 12.95 -4.62
CA GLU A 17 -4.75 12.88 -3.19
C GLU A 17 -3.69 11.78 -2.98
N TYR A 18 -2.60 12.11 -2.29
CA TYR A 18 -1.52 11.14 -2.01
C TYR A 18 -2.05 9.93 -1.24
N ASN A 19 -1.58 8.74 -1.61
CA ASN A 19 -1.92 7.45 -1.00
C ASN A 19 -3.43 7.21 -0.77
N THR A 20 -4.27 7.78 -1.63
CA THR A 20 -5.71 7.74 -1.46
C THR A 20 -6.35 6.90 -2.55
N PHE A 21 -7.28 6.04 -2.14
CA PHE A 21 -7.99 5.09 -2.99
C PHE A 21 -9.49 5.20 -2.76
N ILE A 22 -10.27 5.16 -3.82
CA ILE A 22 -11.73 5.08 -3.73
C ILE A 22 -12.17 3.70 -4.20
N PHE A 23 -12.77 2.94 -3.29
CA PHE A 23 -13.39 1.66 -3.62
C PHE A 23 -14.89 1.85 -3.76
N GLN A 24 -15.42 1.53 -4.93
CA GLN A 24 -16.86 1.62 -5.23
C GLN A 24 -17.43 0.23 -5.50
N ARG A 25 -18.55 -0.09 -4.85
CA ARG A 25 -19.32 -1.29 -5.18
C ARG A 25 -20.05 -1.12 -6.51
N LEU A 26 -20.03 -2.15 -7.33
CA LEU A 26 -20.71 -2.13 -8.63
C LEU A 26 -22.23 -2.34 -8.54
N ASP A 27 -22.70 -2.99 -7.48
CA ASP A 27 -24.11 -3.38 -7.33
C ASP A 27 -24.99 -2.25 -6.80
N ASN A 28 -24.48 -1.42 -5.88
CA ASN A 28 -25.25 -0.35 -5.23
C ASN A 28 -24.56 1.02 -5.27
N GLY A 29 -23.34 1.09 -5.82
CA GLY A 29 -22.60 2.34 -5.97
C GLY A 29 -22.07 2.95 -4.67
N LYS A 30 -22.21 2.27 -3.51
CA LYS A 30 -21.61 2.75 -2.26
C LYS A 30 -20.10 2.82 -2.38
N LYS A 31 -19.50 3.87 -1.82
CA LYS A 31 -18.06 4.15 -1.92
C LYS A 31 -17.43 4.36 -0.56
N VAL A 32 -16.17 4.01 -0.46
CA VAL A 32 -15.30 4.38 0.64
C VAL A 32 -14.04 5.04 0.09
N LYS A 33 -13.59 6.10 0.77
CA LYS A 33 -12.25 6.66 0.64
C LYS A 33 -11.34 5.93 1.63
N VAL A 34 -10.20 5.47 1.15
CA VAL A 34 -9.16 4.86 1.97
C VAL A 34 -7.88 5.65 1.78
N VAL A 35 -7.36 6.22 2.84
CA VAL A 35 -6.01 6.80 2.88
C VAL A 35 -5.09 5.79 3.55
N TYR A 36 -3.96 5.51 2.91
CA TYR A 36 -2.93 4.59 3.41
C TYR A 36 -1.64 5.35 3.75
N ASP A 37 -1.35 5.54 5.04
CA ASP A 37 -0.18 6.33 5.47
C ASP A 37 0.82 5.47 6.25
N THR A 38 1.95 5.16 5.62
CA THR A 38 3.02 4.36 6.21
C THR A 38 4.07 5.18 6.96
N SER A 39 3.88 6.50 7.11
CA SER A 39 4.86 7.39 7.75
C SER A 39 5.13 7.05 9.22
N SER A 40 4.18 6.38 9.89
CA SER A 40 4.32 5.93 11.28
C SER A 40 5.09 4.60 11.43
N LEU A 41 5.32 3.88 10.33
CA LEU A 41 6.08 2.63 10.37
C LEU A 41 7.57 2.93 10.55
N PRO A 42 8.31 2.09 11.29
CA PRO A 42 9.77 2.21 11.38
C PRO A 42 10.39 2.16 9.98
N GLN A 43 11.12 3.21 9.62
CA GLN A 43 11.86 3.26 8.37
C GLN A 43 13.34 3.07 8.66
N ASP A 44 13.94 2.10 7.99
CA ASP A 44 15.37 1.89 7.99
C ASP A 44 15.93 2.38 6.64
N PRO A 45 16.86 3.35 6.63
CA PRO A 45 17.45 3.87 5.40
C PRO A 45 18.03 2.79 4.49
N ALA A 46 18.57 1.70 5.06
CA ALA A 46 19.15 0.59 4.31
C ALA A 46 18.10 -0.11 3.42
N MET A 47 16.83 -0.08 3.79
CA MET A 47 15.76 -0.70 3.02
C MET A 47 15.60 -0.06 1.63
N GLY A 48 15.80 1.26 1.52
CA GLY A 48 15.71 1.98 0.26
C GLY A 48 16.86 1.63 -0.69
N GLU A 49 18.08 1.57 -0.16
CA GLU A 49 19.28 1.17 -0.91
C GLU A 49 19.17 -0.29 -1.37
N LEU A 50 18.85 -1.20 -0.45
CA LEU A 50 18.68 -2.62 -0.74
C LEU A 50 17.56 -2.89 -1.76
N MET A 51 16.45 -2.13 -1.71
CA MET A 51 15.39 -2.25 -2.72
C MET A 51 15.92 -1.96 -4.12
N GLY A 52 16.75 -0.92 -4.27
CA GLY A 52 17.41 -0.58 -5.52
C GLY A 52 18.25 -1.75 -6.04
N GLU A 53 19.16 -2.25 -5.21
CA GLU A 53 20.08 -3.34 -5.54
C GLU A 53 19.36 -4.67 -5.86
N VAL A 54 18.27 -4.97 -5.14
CA VAL A 54 17.45 -6.16 -5.40
C VAL A 54 16.71 -6.04 -6.72
N LEU A 55 16.12 -4.87 -7.03
CA LEU A 55 15.40 -4.64 -8.29
C LEU A 55 16.33 -4.61 -9.52
N SER A 56 17.56 -4.13 -9.37
CA SER A 56 18.59 -4.18 -10.42
C SER A 56 19.25 -5.55 -10.56
N GLY A 57 19.06 -6.46 -9.59
CA GLY A 57 19.68 -7.78 -9.57
C GLY A 57 21.17 -7.75 -9.22
N THR A 58 21.65 -6.69 -8.57
CA THR A 58 23.05 -6.49 -8.15
C THR A 58 23.29 -6.83 -6.68
N ALA A 59 22.22 -6.98 -5.89
CA ALA A 59 22.31 -7.44 -4.50
C ALA A 59 22.97 -8.83 -4.38
N SER A 60 23.87 -8.95 -3.41
CA SER A 60 24.37 -10.23 -2.93
C SER A 60 23.25 -11.05 -2.26
N LYS A 61 23.53 -12.33 -1.99
CA LYS A 61 22.58 -13.22 -1.31
C LYS A 61 22.19 -12.69 0.07
N ASP A 62 23.15 -12.19 0.83
CA ASP A 62 22.93 -11.71 2.20
C ASP A 62 22.13 -10.40 2.19
N GLU A 63 22.42 -9.49 1.26
CA GLU A 63 21.65 -8.26 1.05
C GLU A 63 20.20 -8.56 0.65
N HIS A 64 19.99 -9.56 -0.21
CA HIS A 64 18.67 -9.98 -0.63
C HIS A 64 17.87 -10.60 0.53
N GLU A 65 18.52 -11.41 1.38
CA GLU A 65 17.90 -11.98 2.58
C GLU A 65 17.52 -10.90 3.60
N GLU A 66 18.41 -9.93 3.84
CA GLU A 66 18.12 -8.83 4.77
C GLU A 66 16.98 -7.94 4.24
N PHE A 67 16.98 -7.62 2.94
CA PHE A 67 15.87 -6.91 2.30
C PHE A 67 14.53 -7.62 2.52
N ILE A 68 14.47 -8.94 2.25
CA ILE A 68 13.25 -9.72 2.45
C ILE A 68 12.79 -9.64 3.90
N LYS A 69 13.70 -9.81 4.86
CA LYS A 69 13.38 -9.77 6.28
C LYS A 69 12.81 -8.41 6.69
N MET A 70 13.41 -7.32 6.24
CA MET A 70 12.94 -5.96 6.50
C MET A 70 11.57 -5.69 5.85
N TRP A 71 11.43 -6.05 4.56
CA TRP A 71 10.20 -5.90 3.80
C TRP A 71 9.04 -6.67 4.41
N GLN A 72 9.24 -7.96 4.70
CA GLN A 72 8.23 -8.80 5.33
C GLN A 72 7.89 -8.31 6.75
N GLY A 73 8.87 -7.75 7.47
CA GLY A 73 8.62 -7.07 8.74
C GLY A 73 7.62 -5.92 8.61
N ASN A 74 7.76 -5.08 7.57
CA ASN A 74 6.81 -4.00 7.30
C ASN A 74 5.44 -4.54 6.87
N VAL A 75 5.39 -5.53 5.97
CA VAL A 75 4.14 -6.18 5.57
C VAL A 75 3.40 -6.75 6.78
N LYS A 76 4.12 -7.42 7.68
CA LYS A 76 3.56 -7.97 8.92
C LYS A 76 2.95 -6.86 9.79
N ARG A 77 3.66 -5.76 10.00
CA ARG A 77 3.16 -4.60 10.78
C ARG A 77 1.88 -4.04 10.15
N ILE A 78 1.87 -3.89 8.83
CA ILE A 78 0.72 -3.34 8.10
C ILE A 78 -0.51 -4.22 8.21
N LEU A 79 -0.35 -5.54 8.05
CA LEU A 79 -1.48 -6.47 7.94
C LEU A 79 -1.97 -7.02 9.28
N LEU A 80 -1.10 -7.08 10.29
CA LEU A 80 -1.37 -7.80 11.54
C LEU A 80 -1.19 -6.96 12.80
N GLU A 81 -0.68 -5.74 12.69
CA GLU A 81 -0.37 -4.87 13.83
C GLU A 81 -0.84 -3.42 13.58
N ASP A 82 -1.85 -3.24 12.72
CA ASP A 82 -2.38 -1.93 12.33
C ASP A 82 -2.93 -1.13 13.50
N ASP A 83 -3.43 -1.81 14.53
CA ASP A 83 -3.87 -1.25 15.80
C ASP A 83 -2.78 -0.46 16.54
N LYS A 84 -1.51 -0.80 16.32
CA LYS A 84 -0.34 -0.11 16.89
C LYS A 84 0.07 1.12 16.12
N TYR A 85 -0.47 1.33 14.92
CA TYR A 85 -0.12 2.42 14.02
C TYR A 85 -1.36 3.26 13.69
N PRO A 86 -1.87 4.08 14.63
CA PRO A 86 -3.00 4.96 14.35
C PRO A 86 -2.74 5.85 13.13
N GLY A 87 -3.71 5.89 12.22
CA GLY A 87 -3.59 6.63 10.96
C GLY A 87 -3.04 5.82 9.79
N LEU A 88 -2.56 4.58 10.01
CA LEU A 88 -2.10 3.70 8.93
C LEU A 88 -3.17 3.51 7.85
N PHE A 89 -4.41 3.31 8.27
CA PHE A 89 -5.58 3.32 7.41
C PHE A 89 -6.60 4.31 7.94
N LYS A 90 -7.04 5.23 7.10
CA LYS A 90 -8.22 6.06 7.35
C LYS A 90 -9.29 5.71 6.35
N VAL A 91 -10.44 5.26 6.82
CA VAL A 91 -11.56 4.84 5.97
C VAL A 91 -12.76 5.74 6.23
N GLU A 92 -13.27 6.37 5.17
CA GLU A 92 -14.40 7.29 5.24
C GLU A 92 -15.44 6.88 4.20
N MET A 93 -16.71 6.85 4.59
CA MET A 93 -17.80 6.71 3.61
C MET A 93 -17.86 7.97 2.76
N ILE A 94 -17.99 7.81 1.45
CA ILE A 94 -18.26 8.92 0.54
C ILE A 94 -19.72 8.80 0.10
N ASP A 95 -20.53 9.77 0.52
CA ASP A 95 -21.88 9.93 -0.03
C ASP A 95 -21.82 10.49 -1.45
N ARG A 96 -22.86 10.23 -2.24
CA ARG A 96 -22.92 10.59 -3.66
C ARG A 96 -22.78 12.08 -3.93
#